data_AF-A0AAU9EVF6-F1
#
_entry.id   AF-A0AAU9EVF6-F1
#
_cell.length_a   1.000
_cell.length_b   1.000
_cell.length_c   1.000
_cell.angle_alpha   90.00
_cell.angle_beta   90.00
_cell.angle_gamma   90.00
#
_symmetry.space_group_name_H-M   'P 1'
#
loop_
_entity.id
_entity.type
_entity.pdbx_description
1 polymer ?
#
loop_
_entity_poly.entity_id
_entity_poly.type
_entity_poly.pdbx_seq_one_letter_code
_entity_poly.pdbx_strand_id
1 'polypeptide(L)' 'MGSRDQAFYTVKEAAVYLRIARATAYSWIQSGLIPCYRLGPKPRPGEPDRRVVRIKAEDLEAFVQEGREVGSF' A
#
# COMPACT_ATOMS: atom_id res chain seq x y z
N MET A 1 16.70 4.77 0.54
CA MET A 1 16.62 3.87 1.70
C MET A 1 15.38 4.24 2.47
N GLY A 2 14.33 3.41 2.48
CA GLY A 2 13.16 3.64 3.35
C GLY A 2 13.53 3.23 4.77
N SER A 3 13.42 4.15 5.73
CA SER A 3 13.69 3.87 7.14
C SER A 3 12.68 2.86 7.66
N ARG A 4 13.16 1.78 8.30
CA ARG A 4 12.31 0.77 8.96
C ARG A 4 11.46 1.34 10.12
N ASP A 5 11.72 2.57 10.55
CA ASP A 5 11.00 3.28 11.63
C ASP A 5 9.79 4.10 11.16
N GLN A 6 9.41 4.05 9.88
CA GLN A 6 8.27 4.84 9.40
C GLN A 6 6.95 4.11 9.70
N ALA A 7 6.08 4.72 10.52
CA ALA A 7 4.76 4.16 10.84
C ALA A 7 3.84 4.00 9.61
N PHE A 8 4.00 4.86 8.59
CA PHE A 8 3.15 4.87 7.39
C PHE A 8 3.94 5.08 6.10
N TYR A 9 3.70 4.21 5.13
CA TYR A 9 4.21 4.32 3.76
C TYR A 9 3.21 4.99 2.80
N THR A 10 3.73 5.76 1.86
CA THR A 10 3.03 6.10 0.61
C THR A 10 3.05 4.92 -0.36
N VAL A 11 2.22 4.95 -1.39
CA VAL A 11 2.25 3.95 -2.49
C VAL A 11 3.64 3.84 -3.13
N LYS A 12 4.35 4.97 -3.28
CA LYS A 12 5.69 4.98 -3.87
C LYS A 12 6.69 4.26 -2.95
N GLU A 13 6.67 4.56 -1.66
CA GLU A 13 7.58 3.92 -0.70
C GLU A 13 7.26 2.44 -0.54
N ALA A 14 5.98 2.06 -0.51
CA ALA A 14 5.56 0.66 -0.48
C ALA A 14 6.02 -0.11 -1.74
N ALA A 15 5.94 0.49 -2.93
CA ALA A 15 6.45 -0.12 -4.15
C ALA A 15 7.97 -0.35 -4.09
N VAL A 16 8.71 0.60 -3.54
CA VAL A 16 10.17 0.47 -3.31
C VAL A 16 10.47 -0.64 -2.29
N TYR A 17 9.69 -0.71 -1.21
CA TYR A 17 9.83 -1.73 -0.18
C TYR A 17 9.58 -3.14 -0.74
N LEU A 18 8.50 -3.31 -1.49
CA LEU A 18 8.12 -4.58 -2.13
C LEU A 18 8.94 -4.91 -3.38
N ARG A 19 9.79 -3.99 -3.86
CA ARG A 19 10.58 -4.12 -5.11
C ARG A 19 9.72 -4.41 -6.35
N ILE A 20 8.56 -3.75 -6.44
CA ILE A 20 7.64 -3.86 -7.57
C ILE A 20 7.44 -2.52 -8.27
N ALA A 21 6.84 -2.55 -9.46
CA ALA A 21 6.42 -1.34 -10.13
C ALA A 21 5.34 -0.60 -9.31
N ARG A 22 5.40 0.73 -9.30
CA ARG A 22 4.39 1.58 -8.63
C ARG A 22 2.97 1.29 -9.13
N ALA A 23 2.81 0.98 -10.42
CA ALA A 23 1.52 0.62 -11.00
C ALA A 23 0.95 -0.66 -10.37
N THR A 24 1.80 -1.68 -10.15
CA THR A 24 1.41 -2.92 -9.47
C THR A 24 0.99 -2.66 -8.03
N ALA A 25 1.80 -1.90 -7.27
CA ALA A 25 1.45 -1.52 -5.90
C ALA A 25 0.11 -0.75 -5.85
N TYR A 26 -0.10 0.18 -6.79
CA TYR A 26 -1.36 0.91 -6.89
C TYR A 26 -2.54 -0.02 -7.20
N SER A 27 -2.38 -0.96 -8.13
CA SER A 27 -3.41 -1.95 -8.46
C SER A 27 -3.81 -2.79 -7.25
N TRP A 28 -2.83 -3.30 -6.49
CA TRP A 28 -3.08 -4.10 -5.28
C TRP A 28 -3.81 -3.33 -4.19
N ILE A 29 -3.48 -2.05 -4.03
CA ILE A 29 -4.18 -1.17 -3.09
C ILE A 29 -5.61 -0.88 -3.55
N GLN A 30 -5.81 -0.62 -4.84
CA GLN A 30 -7.16 -0.38 -5.39
C GLN A 30 -8.04 -1.62 -5.31
N SER A 31 -7.46 -2.82 -5.48
CA SER A 31 -8.18 -4.09 -5.34
C SER A 31 -8.40 -4.50 -3.88
N GLY A 32 -7.87 -3.76 -2.91
CA GLY A 32 -8.01 -4.07 -1.48
C GLY A 32 -7.11 -5.20 -0.99
N LEU A 33 -6.11 -5.61 -1.78
CA LEU A 33 -5.16 -6.65 -1.41
C LEU A 33 -4.20 -6.19 -0.30
N ILE A 34 -3.82 -4.91 -0.33
CA ILE A 34 -3.04 -4.28 0.74
C ILE A 34 -3.94 -3.28 1.46
N PRO A 35 -4.18 -3.44 2.78
CA PRO A 35 -4.93 -2.47 3.57
C PRO A 35 -4.35 -1.06 3.46
N CYS A 36 -5.22 -0.05 3.37
CA CYS A 36 -4.77 1.33 3.31
C CYS A 36 -5.77 2.32 3.92
N TYR A 37 -5.23 3.46 4.32
CA TYR A 37 -5.96 4.63 4.77
C TYR A 37 -5.99 5.67 3.66
N ARG A 38 -7.18 6.19 3.36
CA ARG A 38 -7.38 7.29 2.41
C ARG A 38 -7.68 8.58 3.17
N LEU A 39 -6.69 9.46 3.24
CA LEU A 39 -6.75 10.72 3.96
C LEU A 39 -7.26 11.84 3.06
N GLY A 40 -8.20 12.63 3.58
CA GLY A 40 -8.81 13.76 2.88
C GLY A 40 -10.34 13.60 2.72
N PRO A 41 -11.00 14.63 2.17
CA PRO A 41 -12.44 14.62 2.01
C PRO A 41 -12.87 13.52 1.03
N LYS A 42 -14.04 12.91 1.29
CA LYS A 42 -14.65 12.00 0.31
C LYS A 42 -14.99 12.78 -0.96
N PRO A 43 -14.68 12.25 -2.15
CA PRO A 43 -15.06 12.89 -3.40
C PRO A 43 -16.58 12.96 -3.53
N ARG A 44 -17.08 14.00 -4.19
CA ARG A 44 -18.50 14.08 -4.56
C ARG A 44 -18.81 13.09 -5.69
N PRO A 45 -20.09 12.72 -5.90
CA PRO A 45 -20.47 11.92 -7.06
C PRO A 45 -19.96 12.56 -8.37
N GLY A 46 -19.22 11.80 -9.16
CA GLY A 46 -18.63 12.27 -10.43
C GLY A 46 -17.24 12.93 -10.31
N GLU A 47 -16.73 13.15 -9.10
CA GLU A 47 -15.37 13.68 -8.90
C GLU A 47 -14.33 12.56 -8.74
N PRO A 48 -13.10 12.75 -9.24
CA PRO A 48 -12.02 11.78 -9.05
C PRO A 48 -11.60 11.70 -7.57
N ASP A 49 -11.24 10.50 -7.11
CA ASP A 49 -10.69 10.32 -5.75
C ASP A 49 -9.27 10.90 -5.67
N ARG A 50 -9.15 12.03 -4.97
CA ARG A 50 -7.88 12.74 -4.73
C ARG A 50 -7.31 12.48 -3.34
N ARG A 51 -7.86 11.53 -2.59
CA ARG A 51 -7.39 11.24 -1.23
C ARG A 51 -5.97 10.67 -1.24
N VAL A 52 -5.20 11.06 -0.22
CA VAL A 52 -3.83 10.59 -0.04
C VAL A 52 -3.86 9.21 0.57
N VAL A 53 -3.22 8.24 -0.09
CA VAL A 53 -3.11 6.87 0.39
C VAL A 53 -1.93 6.76 1.36
N ARG A 54 -2.19 6.16 2.53
CA ARG A 54 -1.20 5.75 3.52
C ARG A 54 -1.40 4.28 3.86
N ILE A 55 -0.30 3.53 3.95
CA ILE A 55 -0.27 2.12 4.26
C ILE A 55 0.50 2.00 5.57
N LYS A 56 -0.01 1.28 6.57
CA LYS A 56 0.77 1.10 7.78
C LYS A 56 1.94 0.15 7.52
N ALA A 57 3.03 0.34 8.26
CA ALA A 57 4.16 -0.57 8.20
C ALA A 57 3.75 -2.01 8.55
N GLU A 58 2.97 -2.18 9.63
CA GLU A 58 2.50 -3.50 10.08
C GLU A 58 1.71 -4.26 9.00
N ASP A 59 0.80 -3.58 8.29
CA ASP A 59 -0.01 -4.18 7.23
C ASP A 59 0.86 -4.61 6.03
N LEU A 60 1.85 -3.78 5.68
CA LEU A 60 2.75 -4.06 4.57
C LEU A 60 3.71 -5.20 4.89
N GLU A 61 4.16 -5.30 6.14
CA GLU A 61 5.00 -6.40 6.64
C GLU A 61 4.21 -7.71 6.71
N ALA A 62 2.99 -7.69 7.24
CA ALA A 62 2.10 -8.84 7.26
C ALA A 62 1.85 -9.38 5.85
N PHE A 63 1.56 -8.50 4.89
CA PHE A 63 1.39 -8.88 3.48
C PHE A 63 2.62 -9.61 2.90
N VAL A 64 3.83 -9.18 3.26
CA VAL A 64 5.07 -9.85 2.82
C VAL A 64 5.23 -11.23 3.47
N GLN A 65 4.87 -11.37 4.75
CA GLN A 65 4.98 -12.66 5.44
C GLN A 65 3.96 -13.66 4.89
N GLU A 66 2.71 -13.27 4.70
CA GLU A 66 1.67 -14.11 4.10
C GLU A 66 2.09 -14.61 2.70
N GLY A 67 2.65 -13.72 1.87
CA GLY A 67 3.15 -14.10 0.54
C GLY A 67 4.30 -15.11 0.57
N ARG A 68 5.13 -15.12 1.63
CA ARG A 68 6.21 -16.11 1.81
C ARG A 68 5.68 -17.46 2.25
N GLU A 69 4.67 -17.48 3.11
CA GLU A 69 4.06 -18.73 3.60
C GLU A 69 3.39 -19.51 2.46
N VAL A 70 2.73 -18.80 1.53
CA VAL A 70 2.11 -19.43 0.34
C VAL A 70 3.15 -19.86 -0.71
N GLY A 71 4.35 -19.29 -0.69
CA GLY A 71 5.45 -19.61 -1.61
C GLY A 71 6.34 -20.78 -1.19
N SER A 72 6.12 -21.38 -0.01
CA SER A 72 6.80 -22.60 0.42
C SER A 72 6.12 -23.83 -0.19
N PHE A 73 6.53 -24.20 -1.39
CA PHE A 73 6.27 -25.51 -2.02
C PHE A 73 7.60 -26.21 -2.30
#